data_AF-A0A5S3XW23-F1
#
_entry.id   AF-A0A5S3XW23-F1
#
_cell.length_a   1.000
_cell.length_b   1.000
_cell.length_c   1.000
_cell.angle_alpha   90.00
_cell.angle_beta   90.00
_cell.angle_gamma   90.00
#
_symmetry.space_group_name_H-M   'P 1'
#
loop_
_entity.id
_entity.type
_entity.pdbx_description
1 polymer ?
#
loop_
_entity_poly.entity_id
_entity_poly.type
_entity_poly.pdbx_seq_one_letter_code
_entity_poly.pdbx_strand_id
1 'polypeptide(L)' 'DPFDNAVHTAYSCDLGGEAEEITGAGTIASMAAAVAKHVGARHVVISDVNEYRVDLARKMGATRAVNLATEKLE' A
#
# COMPACT_ATOMS: atom_id res chain seq x y z
N ASP A 1 5.07 -18.17 -0.13
CA ASP A 1 3.66 -17.75 -0.25
C ASP A 1 3.56 -16.28 -0.69
N PRO A 2 2.53 -15.88 -1.47
CA PRO A 2 2.30 -14.47 -1.79
C PRO A 2 2.08 -13.59 -0.55
N PHE A 3 1.58 -14.15 0.55
CA PHE A 3 1.46 -13.47 1.84
C PHE A 3 2.83 -13.25 2.49
N ASP A 4 3.69 -14.26 2.51
CA ASP A 4 5.04 -14.19 3.08
C ASP A 4 5.92 -13.17 2.34
N ASN A 5 5.75 -13.08 1.02
CA ASN A 5 6.40 -12.05 0.21
C ASN A 5 5.86 -10.65 0.51
N ALA A 6 4.54 -10.51 0.73
CA ALA A 6 3.94 -9.22 1.10
C ALA A 6 4.42 -8.72 2.46
N VAL A 7 4.51 -9.63 3.44
CA VAL A 7 5.06 -9.36 4.78
C VAL A 7 6.54 -9.02 4.67
N HIS A 8 7.33 -9.81 3.94
CA HIS A 8 8.75 -9.55 3.75
C HIS A 8 9.01 -8.20 3.08
N THR A 9 8.25 -7.83 2.03
CA THR A 9 8.35 -6.52 1.38
C THR A 9 7.95 -5.39 2.35
N ALA A 10 6.86 -5.55 3.12
CA ALA A 10 6.45 -4.56 4.10
C ALA A 10 7.43 -4.41 5.27
N TYR A 11 8.12 -5.47 5.68
CA TYR A 11 9.17 -5.46 6.72
C TYR A 11 10.57 -5.08 6.20
N SER A 12 10.77 -5.07 4.87
CA SER A 12 12.03 -4.62 4.26
C SER A 12 12.16 -3.10 4.26
N CYS A 13 11.02 -2.40 4.37
CA CYS A 13 10.96 -1.00 4.74
C CYS A 13 10.79 -0.89 6.25
N ASP A 14 11.48 0.08 6.85
CA ASP A 14 11.58 0.22 8.29
C ASP A 14 10.20 0.57 8.89
N LEU A 15 9.52 -0.44 9.46
CA LEU A 15 8.18 -0.33 10.08
C LEU A 15 8.18 0.45 11.40
N GLY A 16 9.26 1.19 11.70
CA GLY A 16 9.42 2.07 12.84
C GLY A 16 8.53 3.32 12.79
N GLY A 17 7.21 3.15 12.63
CA GLY A 17 6.23 4.24 12.67
C GLY A 17 6.28 5.24 11.51
N GLU A 18 7.20 5.03 10.56
CA GLU A 18 7.38 5.87 9.37
C GLU A 18 6.32 5.58 8.30
N ALA A 19 6.23 6.49 7.33
CA ALA A 19 5.31 6.36 6.20
C ALA A 19 5.82 5.33 5.19
N GLU A 20 4.96 4.39 4.81
CA GLU A 20 5.26 3.36 3.81
C GLU A 20 4.69 3.77 2.45
N GLU A 21 5.53 3.84 1.42
CA GLU A 21 5.10 4.06 0.04
C GLU A 21 5.15 2.75 -0.74
N ILE A 22 3.99 2.34 -1.26
CA ILE A 22 3.83 1.11 -2.03
C ILE A 22 3.44 1.48 -3.46
N THR A 23 4.35 1.28 -4.40
CA THR A 23 4.09 1.50 -5.83
C THR A 23 3.49 0.25 -6.48
N GLY A 24 2.29 0.40 -7.04
CA GLY A 24 1.45 -0.66 -7.63
C GLY A 24 0.45 -1.21 -6.61
N ALA A 25 -0.84 -1.28 -6.98
CA ALA A 25 -1.95 -1.67 -6.10
C ALA A 25 -2.46 -3.10 -6.39
N GLY A 26 -1.57 -3.99 -6.83
CA GLY A 26 -1.88 -5.41 -7.02
C GLY A 26 -2.30 -6.11 -5.72
N THR A 27 -2.69 -7.38 -5.81
CA THR A 27 -3.19 -8.16 -4.66
C THR A 27 -2.16 -8.22 -3.52
N ILE A 28 -0.88 -8.44 -3.85
CA ILE A 28 0.22 -8.49 -2.88
C ILE A 28 0.40 -7.13 -2.19
N ALA A 29 0.39 -6.05 -2.95
CA ALA A 29 0.51 -4.70 -2.42
C ALA A 29 -0.67 -4.30 -1.53
N SER A 30 -1.88 -4.70 -1.91
CA SER A 30 -3.08 -4.48 -1.10
C SER A 30 -3.04 -5.27 0.22
N MET A 31 -2.49 -6.49 0.21
CA MET A 31 -2.23 -7.26 1.44
C MET A 31 -1.11 -6.64 2.27
N ALA A 32 -0.03 -6.17 1.64
CA ALA A 32 1.05 -5.46 2.31
C ALA A 32 0.54 -4.20 3.03
N ALA A 33 -0.36 -3.43 2.40
CA ALA A 33 -1.01 -2.29 3.06
C ALA A 33 -1.85 -2.67 4.28
N ALA A 34 -2.60 -3.77 4.20
CA ALA A 34 -3.36 -4.26 5.33
C ALA A 34 -2.46 -4.72 6.49
N VAL A 35 -1.37 -5.42 6.16
CA VAL A 35 -0.35 -5.85 7.14
C VAL A 35 0.33 -4.63 7.76
N ALA A 36 0.83 -3.69 6.93
CA ALA A 36 1.45 -2.45 7.38
C ALA A 36 0.52 -1.67 8.32
N LYS A 37 -0.77 -1.58 7.99
CA LYS A 37 -1.75 -0.93 8.86
C LYS A 37 -1.97 -1.68 10.16
N HIS A 38 -1.99 -3.00 10.12
CA HIS A 38 -2.16 -3.86 11.31
C HIS A 38 -0.96 -3.80 12.26
N VAL A 39 0.27 -3.70 11.73
CA VAL A 39 1.51 -3.63 12.54
C VAL A 39 1.83 -2.22 13.04
N GLY A 40 1.00 -1.22 12.72
CA GLY A 40 1.09 0.12 13.28
C GLY A 40 1.69 1.20 12.37
N ALA A 41 1.81 0.95 11.06
CA ALA A 41 2.23 1.99 10.12
C ALA A 41 1.29 3.20 10.21
N ARG A 42 1.89 4.39 10.39
CA ARG A 42 1.13 5.63 10.57
C ARG A 42 0.45 6.06 9.29
N HIS A 43 1.18 5.97 8.18
CA HIS A 43 0.72 6.31 6.85
C HIS A 43 1.13 5.21 5.87
N VAL A 44 0.16 4.71 5.12
CA VAL A 44 0.38 3.79 4.00
C VAL A 44 -0.11 4.48 2.74
N VAL A 45 0.80 4.78 1.82
CA VAL A 45 0.49 5.39 0.52
C VAL A 45 0.60 4.33 -0.55
N ILE A 46 -0.44 4.16 -1.35
CA ILE A 46 -0.42 3.30 -2.54
C ILE A 46 -0.64 4.14 -3.79
N SER A 47 0.07 3.83 -4.87
CA SER A 47 -0.19 4.43 -6.19
C SER A 47 -0.31 3.38 -7.28
N ASP A 48 -1.32 3.46 -8.15
CA ASP A 48 -1.45 2.62 -9.35
C ASP A 48 -2.11 3.45 -10.48
N VAL A 49 -2.16 2.92 -11.70
CA VAL A 49 -2.87 3.56 -12.83
C VAL A 49 -4.29 3.00 -13.00
N ASN A 50 -4.60 1.87 -12.37
CA ASN A 50 -5.89 1.21 -12.45
C ASN A 50 -6.75 1.55 -11.22
N GLU A 51 -7.84 2.30 -11.44
CA GLU A 51 -8.74 2.76 -10.38
C GLU A 51 -9.31 1.60 -9.53
N TYR A 52 -9.62 0.46 -10.13
CA TYR A 52 -10.12 -0.71 -9.39
C TYR A 52 -9.12 -1.17 -8.32
N ARG A 53 -7.83 -1.12 -8.66
CA ARG A 53 -6.76 -1.52 -7.74
C ARG A 53 -6.53 -0.49 -6.65
N VAL A 54 -6.60 0.80 -7.02
CA VAL A 54 -6.55 1.91 -6.05
C VAL A 54 -7.70 1.79 -5.05
N ASP A 55 -8.92 1.49 -5.51
CA ASP A 55 -10.07 1.27 -4.63
C ASP A 55 -9.93 0.04 -3.74
N LEU A 56 -9.33 -1.04 -4.24
CA LEU A 56 -9.02 -2.20 -3.42
C LEU A 56 -8.04 -1.82 -2.30
N ALA A 57 -6.98 -1.08 -2.62
CA ALA A 57 -6.01 -0.60 -1.64
C ALA A 57 -6.67 0.28 -0.55
N ARG A 58 -7.60 1.17 -0.94
CA ARG A 58 -8.41 1.98 0.02
C ARG A 58 -9.18 1.08 0.98
N LYS A 59 -9.86 0.05 0.46
CA LYS A 59 -10.64 -0.90 1.27
C LYS A 59 -9.77 -1.74 2.20
N MET A 60 -8.52 -2.01 1.80
CA MET A 60 -7.57 -2.78 2.59
C MET A 60 -6.83 -1.95 3.66
N GLY A 61 -7.12 -0.66 3.78
CA GLY A 61 -6.59 0.19 4.86
C GLY A 61 -5.41 1.07 4.46
N ALA A 62 -5.15 1.24 3.16
CA ALA A 62 -4.25 2.29 2.69
C ALA A 62 -4.74 3.66 3.19
N THR A 63 -3.82 4.43 3.77
CA THR A 63 -4.13 5.76 4.30
C THR A 63 -4.28 6.79 3.17
N ARG A 64 -3.56 6.59 2.07
CA ARG A 64 -3.73 7.34 0.83
C ARG A 64 -3.58 6.38 -0.35
N ALA A 65 -4.49 6.45 -1.30
CA ALA A 65 -4.40 5.67 -2.53
C ALA A 65 -4.64 6.59 -3.72
N VAL A 66 -3.64 6.68 -4.60
CA VAL A 66 -3.54 7.64 -5.70
C VAL A 66 -3.63 6.90 -7.02
N ASN A 67 -4.46 7.39 -7.94
CA ASN A 67 -4.41 6.96 -9.31
C ASN A 67 -3.50 7.89 -10.13
N LEU A 68 -2.32 7.41 -10.53
CA LEU A 68 -1.33 8.22 -11.26
C LEU A 68 -1.77 8.63 -12.67
N ALA A 69 -2.78 7.97 -13.23
CA ALA A 69 -3.32 8.33 -14.55
C ALA A 69 -4.33 9.49 -14.48
N THR A 70 -4.95 9.72 -13.32
CA THR A 70 -6.04 10.69 -13.15
C THR A 70 -5.74 11.79 -12.13
N GLU A 71 -4.92 11.51 -11.12
CA GLU A 71 -4.47 12.49 -10.14
C GLU A 71 -3.14 13.11 -10.56
N LYS A 72 -3.10 14.46 -10.58
CA LYS A 72 -1.86 15.22 -10.61
C LYS A 72 -1.47 15.55 -9.17
N LEU A 73 -0.28 15.14 -8.78
CA LEU A 73 0.36 15.59 -7.55
C LEU A 73 1.05 16.92 -7.90
N GLU A 74 0.57 18.03 -7.30
CA GLU A 74 1.19 19.36 -7.40
C GLU A 74 2.35 19.54 -6.43
#